data_AF-A0A7J2R9Y7-F1
#
_entry.id   AF-A0A7J2R9Y7-F1
#
_cell.length_a   1.000
_cell.length_b   1.000
_cell.length_c   1.000
_cell.angle_alpha   90.00
_cell.angle_beta   90.00
_cell.angle_gamma   90.00
#
_symmetry.space_group_name_H-M   'P 1'
#
loop_
_entity.id
_entity.type
_entity.pdbx_description
1 polymer ?
#
loop_
_entity_poly.entity_id
_entity_poly.type
_entity_poly.pdbx_seq_one_letter_code
_entity_poly.pdbx_strand_id
1 'polypeptide(L)'
;MSKKQKIRNRWIVVIGAIMIQLALGSIYSWGTLTIFLSPYLNEIKELTVYVFGVGLLSFAITMIFAGQFQQKFGPKKTAILGGILIGIGVISR
;
A
#
# COMPACT_ATOMS: atom_id res chain seq x y z
N MET A 1 -13.99 37.51 9.00
CA MET A 1 -12.70 36.99 9.51
C MET A 1 -12.13 35.99 8.52
N SER A 2 -11.11 36.36 7.76
CA SER A 2 -10.45 35.49 6.77
C SER A 2 -9.58 34.46 7.51
N LYS A 3 -9.98 33.17 7.47
CA LYS A 3 -9.15 32.06 7.97
C LYS A 3 -7.86 32.03 7.14
N LYS A 4 -6.75 32.55 7.67
CA LYS A 4 -5.39 32.34 7.13
C LYS A 4 -5.19 30.83 6.94
N GLN A 5 -5.27 30.35 5.71
CA GLN A 5 -4.82 29.01 5.38
C GLN A 5 -3.32 28.95 5.63
N LYS A 6 -2.93 28.33 6.75
CA LYS A 6 -1.53 28.04 7.07
C LYS A 6 -0.97 27.24 5.89
N ILE A 7 -0.06 27.83 5.11
CA ILE A 7 0.63 27.14 4.02
C ILE A 7 1.47 26.05 4.68
N ARG A 8 0.90 24.85 4.81
CA ARG A 8 1.58 23.67 5.35
C ARG A 8 2.63 23.27 4.31
N ASN A 9 3.88 23.03 4.73
CA ASN A 9 4.98 22.63 3.85
C ASN A 9 4.51 21.56 2.85
N ARG A 10 4.29 21.96 1.60
CA ARG A 10 3.76 21.09 0.53
C ARG A 10 4.72 19.92 0.26
N TRP A 11 6.00 20.12 0.54
CA TRP A 11 7.05 19.11 0.50
C TRP A 11 6.75 17.84 1.32
N ILE A 12 6.06 17.95 2.45
CA ILE A 12 5.71 16.77 3.26
C ILE A 12 4.71 15.87 2.51
N VAL A 13 3.80 16.46 1.73
CA VAL A 13 2.85 15.70 0.92
C VAL A 13 3.57 15.03 -0.26
N VAL A 14 4.54 15.73 -0.86
CA VAL A 14 5.37 15.18 -1.95
C VAL A 14 6.17 13.97 -1.47
N ILE A 15 6.84 14.07 -0.33
CA ILE A 15 7.60 12.95 0.26
C ILE A 15 6.65 11.77 0.53
N GLY A 16 5.47 12.04 1.11
CA GLY A 16 4.46 10.99 1.33
C GLY A 16 4.00 10.31 0.04
N ALA A 17 3.79 11.07 -1.03
CA ALA A 17 3.43 10.53 -2.34
C ALA A 17 4.56 9.66 -2.94
N ILE A 18 5.82 10.09 -2.82
CA ILE A 18 6.99 9.30 -3.26
C ILE A 18 7.05 7.98 -2.49
N MET A 19 6.85 7.99 -1.17
CA MET A 19 6.85 6.77 -0.36
C MET A 19 5.75 5.78 -0.79
N ILE A 20 4.55 6.27 -1.10
CA ILE A 20 3.45 5.44 -1.63
C ILE A 20 3.85 4.84 -2.98
N GLN A 21 4.48 5.63 -3.86
CA GLN A 21 4.91 5.16 -5.17
C GLN A 21 6.01 4.08 -5.06
N LEU A 22 6.93 4.23 -4.11
CA LEU A 22 7.95 3.21 -3.80
C LEU A 22 7.31 1.93 -3.26
N ALA A 23 6.29 2.03 -2.42
CA ALA A 23 5.57 0.86 -1.93
C ALA A 23 4.87 0.10 -3.08
N LEU A 24 4.24 0.82 -4.02
CA LEU A 24 3.64 0.23 -5.22
C LEU A 24 4.70 -0.45 -6.11
N GLY A 25 5.86 0.18 -6.29
CA GLY A 25 6.98 -0.40 -7.04
C GLY A 25 7.54 -1.67 -6.38
N SER A 26 7.59 -1.72 -5.05
CA SER A 26 8.03 -2.90 -4.30
C SER A 26 7.06 -4.08 -4.48
N ILE A 27 5.75 -3.83 -4.38
CA ILE A 27 4.71 -4.86 -4.62
C ILE A 27 4.81 -5.40 -6.06
N TYR A 28 4.97 -4.52 -7.05
CA TYR A 28 5.15 -4.94 -8.44
C TYR A 28 6.42 -5.78 -8.63
N SER A 29 7.53 -5.37 -8.01
CA SER A 29 8.80 -6.08 -8.08
C SER A 29 8.70 -7.49 -7.48
N TRP A 30 8.00 -7.64 -6.35
CA TRP A 30 7.70 -8.96 -5.76
C TRP A 30 6.98 -9.87 -6.76
N GLY A 31 5.95 -9.35 -7.45
CA GLY A 31 5.21 -10.11 -8.47
C GLY A 31 6.06 -10.63 -9.63
N THR A 32 7.13 -9.92 -10.00
CA THR A 32 8.09 -10.37 -11.02
C THR A 32 9.19 -11.28 -10.45
N LEU A 33 9.60 -11.08 -9.19
CA LEU A 33 10.63 -11.87 -8.52
C LEU A 33 10.20 -13.31 -8.26
N THR A 34 8.91 -13.57 -8.05
CA THR A 34 8.36 -14.91 -7.86
C THR A 34 8.67 -15.84 -9.04
N ILE A 35 8.77 -15.31 -10.27
CA ILE A 35 9.14 -16.07 -11.48
C ILE A 35 10.59 -16.60 -11.37
N PHE A 36 11.48 -15.82 -10.76
CA PHE A 36 12.90 -16.16 -10.56
C PHE A 36 13.14 -16.93 -9.26
N LEU A 37 12.29 -16.76 -8.24
CA LEU A 37 12.45 -17.38 -6.93
C LEU A 37 11.81 -18.76 -6.80
N SER A 38 10.79 -19.05 -7.62
CA SER A 38 10.15 -20.36 -7.68
C SER A 38 11.11 -21.56 -7.87
N PRO A 39 12.17 -21.51 -8.69
CA PRO A 39 13.17 -22.59 -8.74
C PRO A 39 14.00 -22.74 -7.45
N TYR A 40 14.13 -21.71 -6.62
CA TYR A 40 14.84 -21.78 -5.33
C TYR A 40 13.95 -22.24 -4.16
N LEU A 41 12.63 -22.10 -4.30
CA LEU A 41 11.65 -22.48 -3.28
C LEU A 41 11.16 -23.92 -3.42
N ASN A 42 11.50 -24.64 -4.50
CA ASN A 42 10.92 -25.95 -4.86
C ASN A 42 9.38 -25.93 -4.97
N GLU A 43 8.79 -24.75 -5.07
CA GLU A 43 7.35 -24.53 -5.14
C GLU A 43 6.92 -24.18 -6.57
N ILE A 44 5.72 -24.62 -6.95
CA ILE A 44 5.17 -24.43 -8.29
C ILE A 44 5.03 -22.92 -8.59
N LYS A 45 5.60 -22.44 -9.71
CA LYS A 45 5.52 -21.03 -10.17
C LYS A 45 4.11 -20.47 -10.08
N GLU A 46 3.14 -21.28 -10.48
CA GLU A 46 1.72 -20.94 -10.48
C GLU A 46 1.19 -20.62 -9.09
N LEU A 47 1.64 -21.34 -8.04
CA LEU A 47 1.20 -21.12 -6.67
C LEU A 47 1.67 -19.76 -6.14
N THR A 48 2.91 -19.37 -6.44
CA THR A 48 3.48 -18.09 -6.01
C THR A 48 2.80 -16.90 -6.70
N VAL A 49 2.45 -17.06 -7.99
CA VAL A 49 1.67 -16.07 -8.75
C VAL A 49 0.22 -16.01 -8.26
N TYR A 50 -0.38 -17.14 -7.90
CA TYR A 50 -1.74 -17.20 -7.38
C TYR A 50 -1.88 -16.45 -6.05
N VAL A 51 -0.93 -16.64 -5.12
CA VAL A 51 -0.89 -15.88 -3.85
C VAL A 51 -0.74 -14.37 -4.10
N PHE A 52 0.08 -13.99 -5.08
CA PHE A 52 0.20 -12.58 -5.49
C PHE A 52 -1.12 -12.03 -6.06
N GLY A 53 -1.81 -12.80 -6.90
CA GLY A 53 -3.12 -12.45 -7.45
C GLY A 53 -4.20 -12.28 -6.36
N VAL A 54 -4.26 -13.17 -5.39
CA VAL A 54 -5.16 -13.06 -4.23
C VAL A 54 -4.81 -11.81 -3.39
N GLY A 55 -3.53 -11.50 -3.23
CA GLY A 55 -3.08 -10.28 -2.57
C GLY A 55 -3.54 -9.00 -3.29
N LEU A 56 -3.41 -8.95 -4.62
CA LEU A 56 -3.90 -7.83 -5.44
C LEU A 56 -5.43 -7.70 -5.38
N LEU A 57 -6.15 -8.82 -5.39
CA LEU A 57 -7.60 -8.82 -5.26
C LEU A 57 -8.04 -8.28 -3.89
N SER A 58 -7.40 -8.71 -2.80
CA SER A 58 -7.63 -8.18 -1.46
C SER A 58 -7.30 -6.69 -1.36
N PHE A 59 -6.21 -6.24 -1.99
CA PHE A 59 -5.84 -4.84 -2.07
C PHE A 59 -6.90 -4.01 -2.83
N ALA A 60 -7.38 -4.50 -3.97
CA ALA A 60 -8.42 -3.83 -4.75
C ALA A 60 -9.73 -3.67 -3.96
N ILE A 61 -10.19 -4.73 -3.28
CA ILE A 61 -11.37 -4.67 -2.41
C ILE A 61 -11.16 -3.63 -1.30
N THR A 62 -10.01 -3.67 -0.64
CA THR A 62 -9.69 -2.73 0.44
C THR A 62 -9.64 -1.29 -0.06
N MET A 63 -9.16 -1.05 -1.28
CA MET A 63 -9.05 0.28 -1.88
C MET A 63 -10.41 0.93 -2.15
N ILE A 64 -11.45 0.13 -2.44
CA ILE A 64 -12.84 0.63 -2.56
C ILE A 64 -13.29 1.27 -1.23
N PHE A 65 -13.09 0.57 -0.11
CA PHE A 65 -13.44 1.09 1.21
C PHE A 65 -12.53 2.25 1.64
N ALA A 66 -11.22 2.14 1.37
CA ALA A 66 -10.24 3.17 1.70
C ALA A 66 -10.56 4.51 1.01
N GLY A 67 -11.00 4.49 -0.24
CA GLY A 67 -11.42 5.68 -0.98
C GLY A 67 -12.63 6.38 -0.34
N GLN A 68 -13.64 5.63 0.09
CA GLN A 68 -14.78 6.18 0.82
C GLN A 68 -14.37 6.74 2.19
N PHE A 69 -13.47 6.04 2.90
CA PHE A 69 -12.96 6.47 4.19
C PHE A 69 -12.10 7.73 4.08
N GLN A 70 -11.29 7.85 3.03
CA GLN A 70 -10.48 9.02 2.73
C GLN A 70 -11.33 10.27 2.47
N GLN A 71 -12.46 10.13 1.78
CA GLN A 71 -13.39 11.25 1.56
C GLN A 71 -14.08 11.70 2.85
N LYS A 72 -14.41 10.76 3.75
CA LYS A 72 -15.12 11.07 5.01
C LYS A 72 -14.22 11.59 6.14
N PHE A 73 -13.01 11.04 6.30
CA PHE A 73 -12.11 11.33 7.43
C PHE A 73 -10.87 12.16 7.06
N GLY A 74 -10.67 12.39 5.77
CA GLY A 74 -9.54 13.13 5.22
C GLY A 74 -8.27 12.28 5.05
N PRO A 75 -7.42 12.61 4.06
CA PRO A 75 -6.32 11.75 3.60
C PRO A 75 -5.27 11.45 4.67
N LYS A 76 -5.01 12.37 5.60
CA LYS A 76 -4.00 12.18 6.64
C LYS A 76 -4.38 11.07 7.64
N LYS A 77 -5.64 11.03 8.06
CA LYS A 77 -6.09 10.04 9.07
C LYS A 77 -6.16 8.65 8.47
N THR A 78 -6.66 8.54 7.24
CA THR A 78 -6.74 7.27 6.52
C THR A 78 -5.36 6.69 6.23
N ALA A 79 -4.37 7.52 5.86
CA ALA A 79 -3.00 7.06 5.65
C ALA A 79 -2.34 6.52 6.94
N ILE A 80 -2.56 7.18 8.08
CA ILE A 80 -2.01 6.72 9.38
C ILE A 80 -2.67 5.39 9.79
N LEU A 81 -3.99 5.29 9.69
CA LEU A 81 -4.73 4.05 9.97
C LEU A 81 -4.26 2.89 9.10
N GLY A 82 -4.09 3.12 7.80
CA GLY A 82 -3.58 2.10 6.88
C GLY A 82 -2.16 1.67 7.22
N GLY A 83 -1.27 2.61 7.54
CA GLY A 83 0.11 2.31 7.95
C GLY A 83 0.17 1.49 9.24
N ILE A 84 -0.67 1.81 10.24
CA ILE A 84 -0.78 1.05 11.49
C ILE A 84 -1.32 -0.36 11.22
N LEU A 85 -2.38 -0.48 10.41
CA LEU A 85 -2.98 -1.77 10.07
C LEU A 85 -1.97 -2.72 9.41
N ILE A 86 -1.21 -2.22 8.43
CA ILE A 86 -0.16 -2.99 7.76
C ILE A 86 0.98 -3.31 8.74
N GLY A 87 1.42 -2.34 9.55
CA GLY A 87 2.48 -2.54 10.54
C GLY A 87 2.14 -3.64 11.56
N ILE A 88 0.90 -3.64 12.06
CA ILE A 88 0.41 -4.71 12.95
C ILE A 88 0.39 -6.04 12.22
N GLY A 89 -0.10 -6.09 10.97
CA GLY A 89 -0.15 -7.32 10.18
C GLY A 89 1.23 -7.95 9.93
N VAL A 90 2.27 -7.13 9.77
CA VAL A 90 3.66 -7.61 9.60
C VAL A 90 4.26 -8.09 10.93
N ILE A 91 4.01 -7.40 12.04
CA ILE A 91 4.53 -7.74 13.37
C ILE A 91 3.79 -8.95 13.99
N SER A 92 2.51 -9.11 13.64
CA SER A 92 1.66 -10.22 14.08
C SER A 92 2.05 -11.58 13.48
N ARG A 93 3.14 -11.66 12.72
CA ARG A 93 3.58 -12.86 12.01
C ARG A 93 4.96 -13.31 12.47
#